data_AF-A0AA35XDI6-F1
#
_entry.id   AF-A0AA35XDI6-F1
#
_cell.length_a   1.000
_cell.length_b   1.000
_cell.length_c   1.000
_cell.angle_alpha   90.00
_cell.angle_beta   90.00
_cell.angle_gamma   90.00
#
_symmetry.space_group_name_H-M   'P 1'
#
loop_
_entity.id
_entity.type
_entity.pdbx_description
1 polymer ?
#
loop_
_entity_poly.entity_id
_entity_poly.type
_entity_poly.pdbx_seq_one_letter_code
_entity_poly.pdbx_strand_id
1 'polypeptide(L)'
;MSNFSQPSAREKNEMDSQFRSTATEMEEQLQERTEELAVIQGELRTVKEFRKRRAELEAELARLKQSLTDSEQDHQRTLQALEQRVFEEKVRLQKEANRRIAELSERAHCEAVRNLGERTREVYRENLQMSEALALHAARVQELETRTEQLEAANRELGVERDLSGKLLASRVQSVKQYQQQISLLQEKVSSLEASLVTVVREFDEEREKQASLMQRLLQEAREETESQCCRADREAAELAHVRSMARRILEQRSEVEHFLLEALQQVKKEVAGNRSQYCQNAAVAYRTKIREATRGHTHYPAVRTFRAFPESTNSVYHDLTTASTWSDTPIPLYFLYCVKTSIKDYWKCLILRIS
;
A
#
# COMPACT_ATOMS: atom_id res chain seq x y z
N MET A 1 153.73 -81.78 180.08
CA MET A 1 152.67 -82.36 180.94
C MET A 1 151.38 -82.24 180.14
N SER A 2 150.89 -83.28 179.43
CA SER A 2 150.26 -84.55 179.90
C SER A 2 148.72 -84.42 179.95
N ASN A 3 147.85 -85.33 179.44
CA ASN A 3 148.00 -86.66 178.80
C ASN A 3 146.78 -87.02 177.89
N PHE A 4 146.96 -88.00 176.99
CA PHE A 4 146.01 -88.96 176.34
C PHE A 4 144.46 -88.79 176.42
N SER A 5 143.75 -88.95 175.28
CA SER A 5 143.00 -90.20 174.91
C SER A 5 142.12 -90.06 173.62
N GLN A 6 141.66 -91.19 173.05
CA GLN A 6 140.57 -91.35 172.05
C GLN A 6 139.19 -91.52 172.75
N PRO A 7 138.00 -91.49 172.07
CA PRO A 7 137.66 -91.62 170.64
C PRO A 7 137.02 -90.31 170.06
N SER A 8 136.05 -90.18 169.12
CA SER A 8 135.10 -91.07 168.40
C SER A 8 134.67 -90.51 167.02
N ALA A 9 133.70 -91.13 166.31
CA ALA A 9 133.42 -90.89 164.88
C ALA A 9 131.94 -90.77 164.42
N ARG A 10 130.92 -90.65 165.30
CA ARG A 10 129.50 -90.53 164.88
C ARG A 10 129.02 -89.10 164.62
N GLU A 11 129.33 -88.17 165.52
CA GLU A 11 128.73 -86.82 165.56
C GLU A 11 129.02 -85.96 164.32
N LYS A 12 130.11 -86.25 163.58
CA LYS A 12 130.40 -85.55 162.32
C LYS A 12 129.41 -85.86 161.20
N ASN A 13 128.91 -87.10 161.11
CA ASN A 13 128.00 -87.49 160.04
C ASN A 13 126.60 -86.86 160.18
N GLU A 14 126.17 -86.53 161.40
CA GLU A 14 124.87 -85.88 161.64
C GLU A 14 124.92 -84.39 161.28
N MET A 15 126.03 -83.69 161.60
CA MET A 15 126.30 -82.33 161.08
C MET A 15 126.33 -82.29 159.54
N ASP A 16 127.11 -83.17 158.90
CA ASP A 16 127.23 -83.21 157.44
C ASP A 16 125.89 -83.56 156.76
N SER A 17 125.00 -84.30 157.43
CA SER A 17 123.64 -84.55 156.95
C SER A 17 122.74 -83.31 157.03
N GLN A 18 122.81 -82.54 158.11
CA GLN A 18 122.02 -81.31 158.27
C GLN A 18 122.45 -80.24 157.27
N PHE A 19 123.75 -80.01 157.10
CA PHE A 19 124.26 -79.06 156.10
C PHE A 19 123.85 -79.42 154.67
N ARG A 20 123.80 -80.72 154.34
CA ARG A 20 123.29 -81.19 153.03
C ARG A 20 121.80 -80.90 152.85
N SER A 21 120.97 -81.12 153.87
CA SER A 21 119.54 -80.78 153.81
C SER A 21 119.33 -79.28 153.56
N THR A 22 120.05 -78.42 154.28
CA THR A 22 119.97 -76.96 154.07
C THR A 22 120.54 -76.52 152.73
N ALA A 23 121.51 -77.26 152.17
CA ALA A 23 122.04 -77.00 150.83
C ALA A 23 120.99 -77.34 149.76
N THR A 24 120.32 -78.50 149.86
CA THR A 24 119.26 -78.87 148.90
C THR A 24 118.05 -77.96 148.97
N GLU A 25 117.62 -77.53 150.16
CA GLU A 25 116.53 -76.53 150.30
C GLU A 25 116.92 -75.16 149.70
N MET A 26 118.19 -74.75 149.83
CA MET A 26 118.71 -73.53 149.20
C MET A 26 118.85 -73.67 147.69
N GLU A 27 119.21 -74.86 147.18
CA GLU A 27 119.27 -75.15 145.74
C GLU A 27 117.85 -75.20 145.12
N GLU A 28 116.87 -75.81 145.78
CA GLU A 28 115.46 -75.78 145.35
C GLU A 28 114.89 -74.35 145.36
N GLN A 29 115.15 -73.56 146.42
CA GLN A 29 114.74 -72.14 146.45
C GLN A 29 115.46 -71.30 145.37
N LEU A 30 116.74 -71.56 145.10
CA LEU A 30 117.44 -70.90 143.99
C LEU A 30 116.86 -71.31 142.63
N GLN A 31 116.48 -72.58 142.45
CA GLN A 31 115.86 -73.06 141.23
C GLN A 31 114.46 -72.46 141.03
N GLU A 32 113.60 -72.47 142.05
CA GLU A 32 112.28 -71.82 142.03
C GLU A 32 112.39 -70.32 141.68
N ARG A 33 113.31 -69.59 142.33
CA ARG A 33 113.59 -68.17 141.99
C ARG A 33 114.17 -68.00 140.59
N THR A 34 114.91 -68.96 140.06
CA THR A 34 115.42 -68.92 138.68
C THR A 34 114.30 -69.17 137.66
N GLU A 35 113.36 -70.05 137.97
CA GLU A 35 112.18 -70.33 137.16
C GLU A 35 111.18 -69.16 137.19
N GLU A 36 110.91 -68.55 138.37
CA GLU A 36 110.19 -67.27 138.48
C GLU A 36 110.86 -66.18 137.61
N LEU A 37 112.17 -66.00 137.72
CA LEU A 37 112.90 -65.01 136.92
C LEU A 37 112.85 -65.32 135.42
N ALA A 38 112.79 -66.60 135.01
CA ALA A 38 112.60 -66.98 133.62
C ALA A 38 111.19 -66.64 133.11
N VAL A 39 110.15 -66.87 133.91
CA VAL A 39 108.76 -66.46 133.60
C VAL A 39 108.66 -64.94 133.51
N ILE A 40 109.15 -64.20 134.51
CA ILE A 40 109.16 -62.73 134.52
C ILE A 40 109.97 -62.17 133.34
N GLN A 41 111.07 -62.80 132.93
CA GLN A 41 111.77 -62.43 131.71
C GLN A 41 110.98 -62.73 130.43
N GLY A 42 110.17 -63.78 130.41
CA GLY A 42 109.24 -64.10 129.31
C GLY A 42 108.13 -63.04 129.20
N GLU A 43 107.48 -62.70 130.32
CA GLU A 43 106.49 -61.63 130.40
C GLU A 43 107.09 -60.27 130.02
N LEU A 44 108.32 -59.97 130.46
CA LEU A 44 109.01 -58.74 130.07
C LEU A 44 109.33 -58.69 128.57
N ARG A 45 109.51 -59.83 127.88
CA ARG A 45 109.64 -59.89 126.42
C ARG A 45 108.29 -59.62 125.75
N THR A 46 107.22 -60.33 126.14
CA THR A 46 105.89 -60.13 125.55
C THR A 46 105.34 -58.71 125.82
N VAL A 47 105.62 -58.10 126.97
CA VAL A 47 105.29 -56.68 127.25
C VAL A 47 106.13 -55.72 126.40
N LYS A 48 107.40 -56.02 126.10
CA LYS A 48 108.21 -55.21 125.16
C LYS A 48 107.69 -55.33 123.73
N GLU A 49 107.34 -56.54 123.29
CA GLU A 49 106.76 -56.82 121.98
C GLU A 49 105.38 -56.16 121.83
N PHE A 50 104.52 -56.25 122.85
CA PHE A 50 103.23 -55.56 122.88
C PHE A 50 103.40 -54.04 122.83
N ARG A 51 104.36 -53.45 123.57
CA ARG A 51 104.67 -52.01 123.49
C ARG A 51 105.17 -51.62 122.10
N LYS A 52 106.03 -52.44 121.47
CA LYS A 52 106.50 -52.22 120.09
C LYS A 52 105.34 -52.29 119.10
N ARG A 53 104.53 -53.35 119.15
CA ARG A 53 103.40 -53.54 118.22
C ARG A 53 102.30 -52.51 118.43
N ARG A 54 102.08 -52.05 119.67
CA ARG A 54 101.21 -50.91 119.98
C ARG A 54 101.74 -49.62 119.35
N ALA A 55 103.03 -49.31 119.48
CA ALA A 55 103.62 -48.13 118.86
C ALA A 55 103.58 -48.19 117.32
N GLU A 56 103.79 -49.38 116.73
CA GLU A 56 103.59 -49.61 115.29
C GLU A 56 102.13 -49.34 114.88
N LEU A 57 101.15 -49.90 115.59
CA LEU A 57 99.72 -49.68 115.32
C LEU A 57 99.28 -48.23 115.57
N GLU A 58 99.79 -47.55 116.59
CA GLU A 58 99.52 -46.12 116.84
C GLU A 58 100.11 -45.24 115.73
N ALA A 59 101.29 -45.58 115.20
CA ALA A 59 101.89 -44.91 114.04
C ALA A 59 101.17 -45.23 112.72
N GLU A 60 100.75 -46.47 112.49
CA GLU A 60 99.91 -46.88 111.36
C GLU A 60 98.56 -46.15 111.40
N LEU A 61 97.90 -46.07 112.55
CA LEU A 61 96.64 -45.31 112.74
C LEU A 61 96.84 -43.81 112.56
N ALA A 62 97.94 -43.23 113.02
CA ALA A 62 98.26 -41.82 112.79
C ALA A 62 98.47 -41.55 111.28
N ARG A 63 99.23 -42.41 110.59
CA ARG A 63 99.47 -42.31 109.14
C ARG A 63 98.19 -42.49 108.33
N LEU A 64 97.32 -43.43 108.71
CA LEU A 64 96.04 -43.66 108.04
C LEU A 64 95.08 -42.48 108.24
N LYS A 65 95.03 -41.89 109.45
CA LYS A 65 94.27 -40.66 109.70
C LYS A 65 94.78 -39.48 108.87
N GLN A 66 96.11 -39.28 108.83
CA GLN A 66 96.73 -38.24 108.00
C GLN A 66 96.39 -38.44 106.51
N SER A 67 96.59 -39.65 105.98
CA SER A 67 96.28 -39.99 104.60
C SER A 67 94.79 -39.86 104.26
N LEU A 68 93.89 -40.09 105.23
CA LEU A 68 92.47 -39.82 105.07
C LEU A 68 92.19 -38.32 104.99
N THR A 69 92.69 -37.52 105.94
CA THR A 69 92.48 -36.06 105.92
C THR A 69 93.11 -35.37 104.72
N ASP A 70 94.23 -35.89 104.21
CA ASP A 70 94.89 -35.38 103.01
C ASP A 70 94.04 -35.72 101.76
N SER A 71 93.55 -36.96 101.67
CA SER A 71 92.65 -37.40 100.60
C SER A 71 91.29 -36.70 100.63
N GLU A 72 90.74 -36.39 101.82
CA GLU A 72 89.52 -35.61 101.98
C GLU A 72 89.71 -34.16 101.51
N GLN A 73 90.85 -33.54 101.84
CA GLN A 73 91.20 -32.21 101.34
C GLN A 73 91.36 -32.18 99.82
N ASP A 74 92.05 -33.16 99.22
CA ASP A 74 92.21 -33.23 97.77
C ASP A 74 90.89 -33.58 97.05
N HIS A 75 90.00 -34.36 97.68
CA HIS A 75 88.64 -34.54 97.17
C HIS A 75 87.82 -33.24 97.23
N GLN A 76 87.88 -32.49 98.33
CA GLN A 76 87.23 -31.17 98.43
C GLN A 76 87.78 -30.16 97.41
N ARG A 77 89.11 -30.10 97.21
CA ARG A 77 89.76 -29.26 96.19
C ARG A 77 89.30 -29.63 94.77
N THR A 78 89.23 -30.92 94.46
CA THR A 78 88.79 -31.39 93.13
C THR A 78 87.29 -31.19 92.91
N LEU A 79 86.44 -31.38 93.92
CA LEU A 79 85.02 -31.02 93.88
C LEU A 79 84.83 -29.52 93.59
N GLN A 80 85.46 -28.63 94.37
CA GLN A 80 85.35 -27.18 94.17
C GLN A 80 85.82 -26.75 92.77
N ALA A 81 86.91 -27.33 92.27
CA ALA A 81 87.40 -27.06 90.92
C ALA A 81 86.44 -27.56 89.81
N LEU A 82 85.73 -28.67 90.04
CA LEU A 82 84.70 -29.17 89.12
C LEU A 82 83.43 -28.32 89.19
N GLU A 83 82.97 -27.94 90.38
CA GLU A 83 81.82 -27.05 90.60
C GLU A 83 82.01 -25.70 89.90
N GLN A 84 83.21 -25.10 90.03
CA GLN A 84 83.58 -23.86 89.34
C GLN A 84 83.50 -24.02 87.82
N ARG A 85 84.12 -25.07 87.25
CA ARG A 85 84.07 -25.34 85.80
C ARG A 85 82.65 -25.58 85.28
N VAL A 86 81.83 -26.34 86.03
CA VAL A 86 80.42 -26.60 85.67
C VAL A 86 79.59 -25.32 85.75
N PHE A 87 79.87 -24.44 86.72
CA PHE A 87 79.23 -23.13 86.80
C PHE A 87 79.63 -22.22 85.63
N GLU A 88 80.92 -22.17 85.29
CA GLU A 88 81.44 -21.41 84.13
C GLU A 88 80.84 -21.90 82.81
N GLU A 89 80.81 -23.22 82.56
CA GLU A 89 80.16 -23.79 81.37
C GLU A 89 78.66 -23.52 81.36
N LYS A 90 77.95 -23.64 82.49
CA LYS A 90 76.52 -23.30 82.59
C LYS A 90 76.27 -21.84 82.25
N VAL A 91 77.12 -20.92 82.73
CA VAL A 91 77.05 -19.49 82.40
C VAL A 91 77.39 -19.23 80.93
N ARG A 92 78.36 -19.94 80.34
CA ARG A 92 78.68 -19.84 78.91
C ARG A 92 77.51 -20.30 78.05
N LEU A 93 76.99 -21.50 78.31
CA LEU A 93 75.86 -22.09 77.59
C LEU A 93 74.58 -21.25 77.73
N GLN A 94 74.30 -20.67 78.91
CA GLN A 94 73.17 -19.75 79.08
C GLN A 94 73.35 -18.46 78.26
N LYS A 95 74.57 -17.90 78.20
CA LYS A 95 74.87 -16.74 77.35
C LYS A 95 74.73 -17.07 75.85
N GLU A 96 75.22 -18.24 75.42
CA GLU A 96 75.05 -18.74 74.05
C GLU A 96 73.57 -18.95 73.71
N ALA A 97 72.78 -19.56 74.61
CA ALA A 97 71.35 -19.79 74.41
C ALA A 97 70.57 -18.46 74.35
N ASN A 98 70.78 -17.54 75.29
CA ASN A 98 70.16 -16.21 75.29
C ASN A 98 70.51 -15.44 74.01
N ARG A 99 71.76 -15.53 73.54
CA ARG A 99 72.19 -14.93 72.27
C ARG A 99 71.46 -15.54 71.08
N ARG A 100 71.35 -16.87 70.99
CA ARG A 100 70.61 -17.54 69.90
C ARG A 100 69.12 -17.18 69.92
N ILE A 101 68.52 -17.04 71.10
CA ILE A 101 67.12 -16.58 71.26
C ILE A 101 66.97 -15.14 70.74
N ALA A 102 67.89 -14.24 71.09
CA ALA A 102 67.89 -12.86 70.58
C ALA A 102 68.06 -12.82 69.05
N GLU A 103 69.05 -13.53 68.49
CA GLU A 103 69.28 -13.61 67.04
C GLU A 103 68.09 -14.21 66.28
N LEU A 104 67.35 -15.16 66.86
CA LEU A 104 66.12 -15.70 66.28
C LEU A 104 64.94 -14.71 66.38
N SER A 105 64.79 -14.01 67.51
CA SER A 105 63.74 -13.00 67.70
C SER A 105 63.92 -11.81 66.76
N GLU A 106 65.17 -11.37 66.55
CA GLU A 106 65.50 -10.28 65.62
C GLU A 106 65.23 -10.68 64.17
N ARG A 107 65.60 -11.90 63.76
CA ARG A 107 65.25 -12.43 62.43
C ARG A 107 63.74 -12.52 62.24
N ALA A 108 63.00 -13.07 63.20
CA ALA A 108 61.55 -13.19 63.14
C ALA A 108 60.86 -11.81 63.05
N HIS A 109 61.36 -10.79 63.75
CA HIS A 109 60.86 -9.42 63.61
C HIS A 109 61.21 -8.80 62.26
N CYS A 110 62.44 -8.94 61.76
CA CYS A 110 62.84 -8.44 60.44
C CYS A 110 62.04 -9.11 59.31
N GLU A 111 61.81 -10.43 59.39
CA GLU A 111 60.96 -11.17 58.45
C GLU A 111 59.50 -10.75 58.54
N ALA A 112 58.94 -10.58 59.74
CA ALA A 112 57.57 -10.08 59.92
C ALA A 112 57.39 -8.66 59.34
N VAL A 113 58.33 -7.74 59.60
CA VAL A 113 58.31 -6.37 59.05
C VAL A 113 58.46 -6.39 57.52
N ARG A 114 59.34 -7.22 56.96
CA ARG A 114 59.48 -7.39 55.51
C ARG A 114 58.19 -7.92 54.89
N ASN A 115 57.63 -8.99 55.43
CA ASN A 115 56.40 -9.61 54.94
C ASN A 115 55.20 -8.65 55.04
N LEU A 116 55.08 -7.87 56.12
CA LEU A 116 54.06 -6.83 56.25
C LEU A 116 54.24 -5.72 55.20
N GLY A 117 55.48 -5.28 54.95
CA GLY A 117 55.79 -4.29 53.92
C GLY A 117 55.48 -4.79 52.49
N GLU A 118 55.76 -6.06 52.20
CA GLU A 118 55.42 -6.71 50.93
C GLU A 118 53.91 -6.86 50.77
N ARG A 119 53.21 -7.43 51.76
CA ARG A 119 51.74 -7.58 51.75
C ARG A 119 51.01 -6.23 51.63
N THR A 120 51.53 -5.19 52.25
CA THR A 120 50.99 -3.82 52.14
C THR A 120 51.11 -3.28 50.72
N ARG A 121 52.24 -3.53 50.03
CA ARG A 121 52.44 -3.13 48.62
C ARG A 121 51.55 -3.93 47.66
N GLU A 122 51.31 -5.20 47.94
CA GLU A 122 50.35 -6.04 47.20
C GLU A 122 48.94 -5.46 47.29
N VAL A 123 48.44 -5.20 48.51
CA VAL A 123 47.12 -4.60 48.73
C VAL A 123 46.99 -3.21 48.08
N TYR A 124 48.03 -2.37 48.11
CA TYR A 124 48.01 -1.10 47.37
C TYR A 124 47.94 -1.30 45.85
N ARG A 125 48.62 -2.30 45.27
CA ARG A 125 48.55 -2.62 43.84
C ARG A 125 47.15 -3.13 43.47
N GLU A 126 46.58 -4.03 44.26
CA GLU A 126 45.23 -4.57 44.06
C GLU A 126 44.17 -3.46 44.15
N ASN A 127 44.27 -2.56 45.13
CA ASN A 127 43.38 -1.40 45.27
C ASN A 127 43.47 -0.42 44.09
N LEU A 128 44.67 -0.19 43.54
CA LEU A 128 44.85 0.63 42.33
C LEU A 128 44.20 -0.03 41.12
N GLN A 129 44.48 -1.31 40.86
CA GLN A 129 43.87 -2.07 39.77
C GLN A 129 42.34 -2.15 39.87
N MET A 130 41.81 -2.30 41.09
CA MET A 130 40.37 -2.27 41.34
C MET A 130 39.78 -0.88 41.08
N SER A 131 40.49 0.20 41.44
CA SER A 131 40.06 1.58 41.18
C SER A 131 40.04 1.90 39.68
N GLU A 132 41.06 1.44 38.94
CA GLU A 132 41.11 1.54 37.47
C GLU A 132 39.96 0.77 36.81
N ALA A 133 39.70 -0.47 37.23
CA ALA A 133 38.58 -1.26 36.75
C ALA A 133 37.22 -0.60 37.05
N LEU A 134 37.03 -0.06 38.27
CA LEU A 134 35.81 0.67 38.65
C LEU A 134 35.62 1.94 37.79
N ALA A 135 36.68 2.68 37.49
CA ALA A 135 36.60 3.85 36.61
C ALA A 135 36.20 3.47 35.17
N LEU A 136 36.77 2.39 34.62
CA LEU A 136 36.40 1.86 33.30
C LEU A 136 34.94 1.36 33.27
N HIS A 137 34.48 0.70 34.33
CA HIS A 137 33.08 0.26 34.45
C HIS A 137 32.12 1.45 34.58
N ALA A 138 32.44 2.48 35.37
CA ALA A 138 31.62 3.69 35.50
C ALA A 138 31.47 4.43 34.16
N ALA A 139 32.57 4.62 33.43
CA ALA A 139 32.54 5.23 32.11
C ALA A 139 31.68 4.43 31.11
N ARG A 140 31.75 3.09 31.17
CA ARG A 140 30.93 2.21 30.32
C ARG A 140 29.45 2.17 30.71
N VAL A 141 29.11 2.36 31.99
CA VAL A 141 27.72 2.54 32.42
C VAL A 141 27.17 3.84 31.83
N GLN A 142 27.90 4.95 31.95
CA GLN A 142 27.50 6.24 31.36
C GLN A 142 27.35 6.19 29.82
N GLU A 143 28.22 5.44 29.13
CA GLU A 143 28.14 5.18 27.68
C GLU A 143 26.89 4.34 27.31
N LEU A 144 26.41 3.48 28.20
CA LEU A 144 25.19 2.69 28.00
C LEU A 144 23.93 3.51 28.33
N GLU A 145 23.94 4.26 29.43
CA GLU A 145 22.84 5.16 29.84
C GLU A 145 22.52 6.17 28.73
N THR A 146 23.53 6.89 28.24
CA THR A 146 23.36 7.86 27.14
C THR A 146 22.89 7.20 25.83
N ARG A 147 23.26 5.94 25.57
CA ARG A 147 22.70 5.17 24.43
C ARG A 147 21.24 4.78 24.65
N THR A 148 20.86 4.39 25.87
CA THR A 148 19.45 4.08 26.18
C THR A 148 18.57 5.33 26.07
N GLU A 149 19.02 6.48 26.56
CA GLU A 149 18.31 7.76 26.41
C GLU A 149 18.09 8.13 24.94
N GLN A 150 19.12 7.96 24.10
CA GLN A 150 19.05 8.19 22.65
C GLN A 150 18.08 7.23 21.96
N LEU A 151 18.11 5.94 22.30
CA LEU A 151 17.19 4.94 21.75
C LEU A 151 15.75 5.19 22.20
N GLU A 152 15.53 5.59 23.46
CA GLU A 152 14.21 5.98 23.96
C GLU A 152 13.70 7.26 23.31
N ALA A 153 14.56 8.23 22.99
CA ALA A 153 14.18 9.42 22.23
C ALA A 153 13.73 9.05 20.81
N ALA A 154 14.56 8.32 20.06
CA ALA A 154 14.24 7.88 18.71
C ALA A 154 12.98 7.00 18.65
N ASN A 155 12.78 6.11 19.63
CA ASN A 155 11.59 5.26 19.70
C ASN A 155 10.31 6.06 20.02
N ARG A 156 10.41 7.13 20.82
CA ARG A 156 9.31 8.09 21.04
C ARG A 156 8.97 8.86 19.76
N GLU A 157 9.97 9.35 19.04
CA GLU A 157 9.81 10.07 17.77
C GLU A 157 9.14 9.20 16.69
N LEU A 158 9.66 7.98 16.48
CA LEU A 158 9.08 6.99 15.57
C LEU A 158 7.65 6.59 15.97
N GLY A 159 7.35 6.52 17.27
CA GLY A 159 5.99 6.30 17.78
C GLY A 159 5.02 7.42 17.36
N VAL A 160 5.45 8.68 17.47
CA VAL A 160 4.66 9.85 17.04
C VAL A 160 4.49 9.90 15.52
N GLU A 161 5.55 9.62 14.75
CA GLU A 161 5.48 9.56 13.28
C GLU A 161 4.54 8.45 12.80
N ARG A 162 4.63 7.25 13.40
CA ARG A 162 3.71 6.13 13.15
C ARG A 162 2.26 6.52 13.40
N ASP A 163 1.98 7.17 14.52
CA ASP A 163 0.61 7.52 14.92
C ASP A 163 0.03 8.67 14.07
N LEU A 164 0.87 9.62 13.64
CA LEU A 164 0.50 10.63 12.64
C LEU A 164 0.22 9.98 11.29
N SER A 165 1.10 9.09 10.83
CA SER A 165 0.96 8.35 9.57
C SER A 165 -0.29 7.48 9.56
N GLY A 166 -0.60 6.81 10.67
CA GLY A 166 -1.83 6.03 10.84
C GLY A 166 -3.10 6.87 10.71
N LYS A 167 -3.12 8.07 11.32
CA LYS A 167 -4.24 9.03 11.18
C LYS A 167 -4.39 9.54 9.74
N LEU A 168 -3.28 9.86 9.07
CA LEU A 168 -3.27 10.29 7.67
C LEU A 168 -3.75 9.18 6.71
N LEU A 169 -3.32 7.94 6.94
CA LEU A 169 -3.77 6.77 6.17
C LEU A 169 -5.27 6.50 6.39
N ALA A 170 -5.75 6.54 7.64
CA ALA A 170 -7.18 6.37 7.93
C ALA A 170 -8.06 7.43 7.23
N SER A 171 -7.63 8.70 7.27
CA SER A 171 -8.30 9.80 6.55
C SER A 171 -8.29 9.58 5.03
N ARG A 172 -7.15 9.19 4.43
CA ARG A 172 -7.07 8.86 2.99
C ARG A 172 -7.97 7.68 2.61
N VAL A 173 -8.03 6.62 3.42
CA VAL A 173 -8.94 5.47 3.19
C VAL A 173 -10.41 5.91 3.27
N GLN A 174 -10.77 6.81 4.17
CA GLN A 174 -12.12 7.38 4.23
C GLN A 174 -12.45 8.18 2.96
N SER A 175 -11.54 9.04 2.49
CA SER A 175 -11.72 9.80 1.24
C SER A 175 -11.84 8.88 0.02
N VAL A 176 -11.01 7.83 -0.09
CA VAL A 176 -11.11 6.84 -1.18
C VAL A 176 -12.48 6.15 -1.19
N LYS A 177 -13.02 5.76 -0.02
CA LYS A 177 -14.37 5.18 0.08
C LYS A 177 -15.45 6.17 -0.36
N GLN A 178 -15.33 7.45 -0.01
CA GLN A 178 -16.26 8.50 -0.45
C GLN A 178 -16.21 8.71 -1.96
N TYR A 179 -15.02 8.75 -2.57
CA TYR A 179 -14.88 8.84 -4.03
C TYR A 179 -15.41 7.58 -4.74
N GLN A 180 -15.21 6.38 -4.19
CA GLN A 180 -15.79 5.15 -4.74
C GLN A 180 -17.33 5.19 -4.74
N GLN A 181 -17.95 5.68 -3.66
CA GLN A 181 -19.41 5.87 -3.59
C GLN A 181 -19.91 6.94 -4.57
N GLN A 182 -19.17 8.03 -4.76
CA GLN A 182 -19.50 9.04 -5.78
C GLN A 182 -19.39 8.48 -7.19
N ILE A 183 -18.37 7.67 -7.48
CA ILE A 183 -18.18 7.02 -8.78
C ILE A 183 -19.33 6.04 -9.07
N SER A 184 -19.74 5.20 -8.13
CA SER A 184 -20.85 4.26 -8.36
C SER A 184 -22.18 4.99 -8.60
N LEU A 185 -22.50 6.02 -7.81
CA LEU A 185 -23.71 6.84 -8.01
C LEU A 185 -23.70 7.59 -9.36
N LEU A 186 -22.54 8.02 -9.83
CA LEU A 186 -22.39 8.62 -11.16
C LEU A 186 -22.54 7.58 -12.28
N GLN A 187 -22.02 6.36 -12.10
CA GLN A 187 -22.18 5.25 -13.06
C GLN A 187 -23.65 4.78 -13.16
N GLU A 188 -24.36 4.69 -12.04
CA GLU A 188 -25.81 4.40 -11.99
C GLU A 188 -26.60 5.51 -12.70
N LYS A 189 -26.24 6.78 -12.49
CA LYS A 189 -26.87 7.92 -13.17
C LYS A 189 -26.59 7.93 -14.67
N VAL A 190 -25.36 7.61 -15.10
CA VAL A 190 -24.99 7.53 -16.53
C VAL A 190 -25.78 6.41 -17.20
N SER A 191 -25.77 5.19 -16.66
CA SER A 191 -26.50 4.06 -17.27
C SER A 191 -28.03 4.27 -17.29
N SER A 192 -28.60 4.95 -16.29
CA SER A 192 -30.01 5.38 -16.32
C SER A 192 -30.31 6.40 -17.41
N LEU A 193 -29.41 7.37 -17.65
CA LEU A 193 -29.56 8.35 -18.72
C LEU A 193 -29.33 7.74 -20.11
N GLU A 194 -28.38 6.81 -20.25
CA GLU A 194 -28.14 6.05 -21.48
C GLU A 194 -29.35 5.19 -21.84
N ALA A 195 -29.93 4.47 -20.87
CA ALA A 195 -31.15 3.70 -21.08
C ALA A 195 -32.33 4.60 -21.50
N SER A 196 -32.52 5.74 -20.84
CA SER A 196 -33.54 6.72 -21.22
C SER A 196 -33.32 7.29 -22.63
N LEU A 197 -32.07 7.58 -23.01
CA LEU A 197 -31.74 8.09 -24.33
C LEU A 197 -31.99 7.05 -25.43
N VAL A 198 -31.62 5.79 -25.20
CA VAL A 198 -31.92 4.67 -26.12
C VAL A 198 -33.43 4.49 -26.31
N THR A 199 -34.22 4.59 -25.23
CA THR A 199 -35.69 4.53 -25.32
C THR A 199 -36.24 5.68 -26.19
N VAL A 200 -35.80 6.91 -25.95
CA VAL A 200 -36.24 8.11 -26.69
C VAL A 200 -35.81 8.07 -28.16
N VAL A 201 -34.59 7.62 -28.48
CA VAL A 201 -34.11 7.49 -29.86
C VAL A 201 -34.96 6.45 -30.63
N ARG A 202 -35.22 5.28 -30.03
CA ARG A 202 -36.12 4.27 -30.61
C ARG A 202 -37.51 4.84 -30.89
N GLU A 203 -38.08 5.59 -29.95
CA GLU A 203 -39.40 6.20 -30.11
C GLU A 203 -39.44 7.26 -31.21
N PHE A 204 -38.37 8.06 -31.35
CA PHE A 204 -38.22 8.99 -32.47
C PHE A 204 -38.13 8.27 -33.82
N ASP A 205 -37.35 7.20 -33.93
CA ASP A 205 -37.22 6.48 -35.20
C ASP A 205 -38.51 5.71 -35.56
N GLU A 206 -39.18 5.08 -34.60
CA GLU A 206 -40.52 4.49 -34.81
C GLU A 206 -41.56 5.55 -35.25
N GLU A 207 -41.50 6.77 -34.71
CA GLU A 207 -42.40 7.86 -35.13
C GLU A 207 -42.03 8.42 -36.51
N ARG A 208 -40.73 8.50 -36.85
CA ARG A 208 -40.27 8.87 -38.20
C ARG A 208 -40.69 7.84 -39.25
N GLU A 209 -40.64 6.54 -38.95
CA GLU A 209 -41.16 5.49 -39.83
C GLU A 209 -42.68 5.60 -40.02
N LYS A 210 -43.45 5.81 -38.94
CA LYS A 210 -44.90 6.05 -39.05
C LYS A 210 -45.20 7.25 -39.93
N GLN A 211 -44.55 8.39 -39.71
CA GLN A 211 -44.73 9.61 -40.49
C GLN A 211 -44.31 9.44 -41.95
N ALA A 212 -43.20 8.74 -42.23
CA ALA A 212 -42.79 8.41 -43.59
C ALA A 212 -43.83 7.51 -44.30
N SER A 213 -44.35 6.48 -43.62
CA SER A 213 -45.37 5.58 -44.16
C SER A 213 -46.71 6.30 -44.43
N LEU A 214 -47.04 7.31 -43.64
CA LEU A 214 -48.26 8.11 -43.77
C LEU A 214 -48.10 9.13 -44.91
N MET A 215 -46.96 9.82 -44.98
CA MET A 215 -46.63 10.72 -46.09
C MET A 215 -46.58 9.96 -47.42
N GLN A 216 -46.02 8.75 -47.46
CA GLN A 216 -45.99 7.91 -48.66
C GLN A 216 -47.40 7.51 -49.12
N ARG A 217 -48.30 7.17 -48.19
CA ARG A 217 -49.72 6.86 -48.51
C ARG A 217 -50.45 8.09 -49.04
N LEU A 218 -50.38 9.23 -48.34
CA LEU A 218 -51.01 10.48 -48.80
C LEU A 218 -50.47 10.93 -50.17
N LEU A 219 -49.18 10.74 -50.44
CA LEU A 219 -48.58 11.02 -51.75
C LEU A 219 -49.01 10.02 -52.84
N GLN A 220 -49.38 8.79 -52.49
CA GLN A 220 -49.95 7.83 -53.43
C GLN A 220 -51.42 8.16 -53.70
N GLU A 221 -52.22 8.37 -52.65
CA GLU A 221 -53.63 8.77 -52.74
C GLU A 221 -53.78 10.05 -53.59
N ALA A 222 -52.97 11.08 -53.33
CA ALA A 222 -52.98 12.32 -54.13
C ALA A 222 -52.53 12.13 -55.59
N ARG A 223 -51.68 11.13 -55.89
CA ARG A 223 -51.32 10.78 -57.28
C ARG A 223 -52.47 10.09 -57.99
N GLU A 224 -53.10 9.10 -57.35
CA GLU A 224 -54.26 8.38 -57.89
C GLU A 224 -55.44 9.34 -58.11
N GLU A 225 -55.67 10.31 -57.21
CA GLU A 225 -56.61 11.41 -57.43
C GLU A 225 -56.23 12.32 -58.60
N THR A 226 -54.94 12.68 -58.73
CA THR A 226 -54.46 13.53 -59.83
C THR A 226 -54.60 12.83 -61.19
N GLU A 227 -54.24 11.55 -61.28
CA GLU A 227 -54.40 10.73 -62.48
C GLU A 227 -55.89 10.58 -62.86
N SER A 228 -56.75 10.35 -61.88
CA SER A 228 -58.21 10.31 -62.05
C SER A 228 -58.76 11.66 -62.57
N GLN A 229 -58.30 12.79 -62.02
CA GLN A 229 -58.67 14.13 -62.48
C GLN A 229 -58.17 14.43 -63.90
N CYS A 230 -56.93 14.07 -64.26
CA CYS A 230 -56.41 14.18 -65.63
C CYS A 230 -57.26 13.35 -66.61
N CYS A 231 -57.52 12.08 -66.29
CA CYS A 231 -58.38 11.20 -67.09
C CYS A 231 -59.84 11.69 -67.21
N ARG A 232 -60.31 12.59 -66.34
CA ARG A 232 -61.59 13.29 -66.52
C ARG A 232 -61.44 14.51 -67.43
N ALA A 233 -60.44 15.36 -67.17
CA ALA A 233 -60.16 16.54 -67.99
C ALA A 233 -59.91 16.18 -69.46
N ASP A 234 -59.24 15.07 -69.76
CA ASP A 234 -59.02 14.58 -71.14
C ASP A 234 -60.33 14.19 -71.84
N ARG A 235 -61.29 13.59 -71.11
CA ARG A 235 -62.62 13.24 -71.64
C ARG A 235 -63.45 14.50 -71.89
N GLU A 236 -63.51 15.40 -70.90
CA GLU A 236 -64.19 16.69 -71.00
C GLU A 236 -63.60 17.55 -72.14
N ALA A 237 -62.28 17.51 -72.36
CA ALA A 237 -61.61 18.17 -73.49
C ALA A 237 -61.96 17.54 -74.85
N ALA A 238 -62.08 16.20 -74.93
CA ALA A 238 -62.51 15.50 -76.14
C ALA A 238 -63.98 15.80 -76.49
N GLU A 239 -64.87 15.84 -75.50
CA GLU A 239 -66.27 16.24 -75.66
C GLU A 239 -66.37 17.71 -76.12
N LEU A 240 -65.63 18.62 -75.50
CA LEU A 240 -65.55 20.03 -75.93
C LEU A 240 -64.98 20.17 -77.35
N ALA A 241 -64.04 19.32 -77.77
CA ALA A 241 -63.54 19.27 -79.15
C ALA A 241 -64.62 18.79 -80.13
N HIS A 242 -65.43 17.79 -79.75
CA HIS A 242 -66.56 17.31 -80.54
C HIS A 242 -67.64 18.41 -80.70
N VAL A 243 -68.04 19.05 -79.61
CA VAL A 243 -69.01 20.17 -79.62
C VAL A 243 -68.49 21.35 -80.45
N ARG A 244 -67.20 21.69 -80.36
CA ARG A 244 -66.57 22.72 -81.23
C ARG A 244 -66.61 22.33 -82.70
N SER A 245 -66.44 21.05 -83.03
CA SER A 245 -66.53 20.54 -84.40
C SER A 245 -67.97 20.65 -84.94
N MET A 246 -68.97 20.23 -84.16
CA MET A 246 -70.39 20.41 -84.50
C MET A 246 -70.75 21.88 -84.70
N ALA A 247 -70.30 22.76 -83.81
CA ALA A 247 -70.56 24.20 -83.90
C ALA A 247 -69.96 24.82 -85.17
N ARG A 248 -68.74 24.42 -85.57
CA ARG A 248 -68.14 24.83 -86.86
C ARG A 248 -68.99 24.37 -88.04
N ARG A 249 -69.37 23.09 -88.09
CA ARG A 249 -70.22 22.54 -89.16
C ARG A 249 -71.56 23.27 -89.29
N ILE A 250 -72.19 23.67 -88.18
CA ILE A 250 -73.45 24.42 -88.22
C ILE A 250 -73.21 25.87 -88.71
N LEU A 251 -72.07 26.49 -88.39
CA LEU A 251 -71.68 27.80 -88.95
C LEU A 251 -71.35 27.72 -90.44
N GLU A 252 -70.70 26.64 -90.90
CA GLU A 252 -70.44 26.34 -92.31
C GLU A 252 -71.76 26.17 -93.07
N GLN A 253 -72.65 25.29 -92.61
CA GLN A 253 -73.98 25.09 -93.21
C GLN A 253 -74.84 26.37 -93.21
N ARG A 254 -74.75 27.19 -92.16
CA ARG A 254 -75.40 28.51 -92.14
C ARG A 254 -74.80 29.45 -93.20
N SER A 255 -73.48 29.43 -93.37
CA SER A 255 -72.78 30.26 -94.37
C SER A 255 -73.12 29.83 -95.80
N GLU A 256 -73.27 28.52 -96.06
CA GLU A 256 -73.78 27.98 -97.32
C GLU A 256 -75.20 28.48 -97.63
N VAL A 257 -76.10 28.45 -96.65
CA VAL A 257 -77.48 28.95 -96.79
C VAL A 257 -77.51 30.48 -96.99
N GLU A 258 -76.70 31.23 -96.25
CA GLU A 258 -76.60 32.69 -96.41
C GLU A 258 -76.02 33.06 -97.79
N HIS A 259 -75.06 32.30 -98.30
CA HIS A 259 -74.51 32.47 -99.66
C HIS A 259 -75.55 32.17 -100.73
N PHE A 260 -76.23 31.02 -100.65
CA PHE A 260 -77.31 30.64 -101.58
C PHE A 260 -78.45 31.68 -101.63
N LEU A 261 -78.85 32.22 -100.47
CA LEU A 261 -79.87 33.27 -100.42
C LEU A 261 -79.40 34.59 -101.06
N LEU A 262 -78.12 34.95 -100.89
CA LEU A 262 -77.54 36.12 -101.56
C LEU A 262 -77.44 35.93 -103.09
N GLU A 263 -77.04 34.74 -103.55
CA GLU A 263 -77.01 34.40 -104.98
C GLU A 263 -78.42 34.43 -105.59
N ALA A 264 -79.41 33.83 -104.92
CA ALA A 264 -80.81 33.85 -105.36
C ALA A 264 -81.37 35.28 -105.46
N LEU A 265 -81.10 36.13 -104.46
CA LEU A 265 -81.47 37.55 -104.50
C LEU A 265 -80.74 38.30 -105.64
N GLN A 266 -79.47 37.98 -105.91
CA GLN A 266 -78.73 38.58 -107.02
C GLN A 266 -79.25 38.10 -108.39
N GLN A 267 -79.69 36.84 -108.50
CA GLN A 267 -80.32 36.27 -109.68
C GLN A 267 -81.66 36.97 -109.97
N VAL A 268 -82.56 37.06 -108.98
CA VAL A 268 -83.83 37.79 -109.11
C VAL A 268 -83.57 39.26 -109.48
N LYS A 269 -82.53 39.90 -108.92
CA LYS A 269 -82.16 41.28 -109.28
C LYS A 269 -81.71 41.42 -110.75
N LYS A 270 -80.97 40.43 -111.29
CA LYS A 270 -80.62 40.37 -112.73
C LYS A 270 -81.87 40.18 -113.60
N GLU A 271 -82.77 39.28 -113.22
CA GLU A 271 -84.00 38.98 -113.96
C GLU A 271 -84.96 40.18 -113.98
N VAL A 272 -85.15 40.87 -112.85
CA VAL A 272 -85.94 42.12 -112.79
C VAL A 272 -85.34 43.21 -113.69
N ALA A 273 -84.01 43.35 -113.73
CA ALA A 273 -83.35 44.28 -114.64
C ALA A 273 -83.54 43.89 -116.13
N GLY A 274 -83.42 42.60 -116.45
CA GLY A 274 -83.67 42.04 -117.79
C GLY A 274 -85.11 42.28 -118.26
N ASN A 275 -86.10 41.94 -117.42
CA ASN A 275 -87.52 42.11 -117.71
C ASN A 275 -87.90 43.60 -117.90
N ARG A 276 -87.34 44.51 -117.08
CA ARG A 276 -87.51 45.97 -117.28
C ARG A 276 -86.96 46.44 -118.64
N SER A 277 -85.80 45.92 -119.06
CA SER A 277 -85.21 46.21 -120.37
C SER A 277 -86.07 45.69 -121.52
N GLN A 278 -86.50 44.42 -121.46
CA GLN A 278 -87.39 43.82 -122.45
C GLN A 278 -88.74 44.54 -122.54
N TYR A 279 -89.31 44.98 -121.42
CA TYR A 279 -90.56 45.76 -121.41
C TYR A 279 -90.40 47.09 -122.17
N CYS A 280 -89.33 47.84 -121.91
CA CYS A 280 -89.00 49.05 -122.67
C CYS A 280 -88.85 48.78 -124.17
N GLN A 281 -88.17 47.69 -124.54
CA GLN A 281 -87.94 47.32 -125.94
C GLN A 281 -89.24 46.89 -126.65
N ASN A 282 -90.07 46.08 -126.00
CA ASN A 282 -91.36 45.63 -126.52
C ASN A 282 -92.35 46.79 -126.67
N ALA A 283 -92.41 47.70 -125.70
CA ALA A 283 -93.23 48.92 -125.80
C ALA A 283 -92.77 49.83 -126.96
N ALA A 284 -91.46 49.95 -127.18
CA ALA A 284 -90.89 50.71 -128.29
C ALA A 284 -91.19 50.08 -129.66
N VAL A 285 -91.17 48.75 -129.76
CA VAL A 285 -91.59 48.03 -130.97
C VAL A 285 -93.08 48.24 -131.22
N ALA A 286 -93.94 47.92 -130.24
CA ALA A 286 -95.40 47.99 -130.41
C ALA A 286 -95.89 49.39 -130.84
N TYR A 287 -95.31 50.46 -130.29
CA TYR A 287 -95.60 51.83 -130.71
C TYR A 287 -95.15 52.13 -132.15
N ARG A 288 -93.95 51.68 -132.55
CA ARG A 288 -93.46 51.81 -133.94
C ARG A 288 -94.32 51.02 -134.93
N THR A 289 -94.84 49.86 -134.53
CA THR A 289 -95.77 49.07 -135.37
C THR A 289 -97.08 49.83 -135.57
N LYS A 290 -97.70 50.33 -134.49
CA LYS A 290 -98.92 51.15 -134.59
C LYS A 290 -98.75 52.40 -135.46
N ILE A 291 -97.61 53.08 -135.39
CA ILE A 291 -97.31 54.19 -136.32
C ILE A 291 -97.27 53.72 -137.77
N ARG A 292 -96.62 52.58 -138.07
CA ARG A 292 -96.57 52.02 -139.44
C ARG A 292 -97.93 51.56 -139.96
N GLU A 293 -98.79 51.05 -139.09
CA GLU A 293 -100.16 50.64 -139.39
C GLU A 293 -101.07 51.84 -139.66
N ALA A 294 -100.92 52.93 -138.90
CA ALA A 294 -101.61 54.19 -139.14
C ALA A 294 -101.19 54.86 -140.46
N THR A 295 -99.89 54.87 -140.80
CA THR A 295 -99.40 55.38 -142.09
C THR A 295 -99.96 54.60 -143.30
N ARG A 296 -100.46 53.38 -143.10
CA ARG A 296 -101.12 52.56 -144.14
C ARG A 296 -102.64 52.77 -144.22
N GLY A 297 -103.21 53.69 -143.42
CA GLY A 297 -104.63 54.03 -143.43
C GLY A 297 -105.55 53.02 -142.72
N HIS A 298 -105.00 51.99 -142.06
CA HIS A 298 -105.81 50.96 -141.39
C HIS A 298 -106.22 51.32 -139.95
N THR A 299 -105.59 52.32 -139.32
CA THR A 299 -105.88 52.79 -137.96
C THR A 299 -105.59 54.29 -137.81
N HIS A 300 -106.13 54.93 -136.76
CA HIS A 300 -105.72 56.30 -136.38
C HIS A 300 -104.31 56.32 -135.77
N TYR A 301 -103.59 57.43 -135.97
CA TYR A 301 -102.26 57.62 -135.38
C TYR A 301 -102.30 57.61 -133.84
N PRO A 302 -101.41 56.86 -133.16
CA PRO A 302 -101.33 56.86 -131.71
C PRO A 302 -100.73 58.16 -131.16
N ALA A 303 -101.19 58.60 -129.98
CA ALA A 303 -100.62 59.74 -129.26
C ALA A 303 -99.13 59.53 -128.95
N VAL A 304 -98.34 60.60 -129.01
CA VAL A 304 -96.87 60.54 -128.93
C VAL A 304 -96.42 59.94 -127.60
N ARG A 305 -95.59 58.88 -127.67
CA ARG A 305 -95.02 58.18 -126.50
C ARG A 305 -93.50 58.22 -126.55
N THR A 306 -92.85 58.47 -125.42
CA THR A 306 -91.39 58.58 -125.33
C THR A 306 -90.72 57.35 -124.70
N PHE A 307 -89.55 56.99 -125.26
CA PHE A 307 -88.75 55.82 -124.88
C PHE A 307 -87.37 56.20 -124.32
N ARG A 308 -87.17 57.50 -124.04
CA ARG A 308 -86.04 58.05 -123.30
C ARG A 308 -86.58 58.64 -121.99
N ALA A 309 -85.83 58.50 -120.90
CA ALA A 309 -86.21 59.04 -119.61
C ALA A 309 -86.02 60.57 -119.60
N PHE A 310 -87.09 61.30 -119.94
CA PHE A 310 -87.18 62.75 -119.79
C PHE A 310 -88.25 63.07 -118.73
N PRO A 311 -87.95 63.89 -117.70
CA PRO A 311 -88.83 64.09 -116.55
C PRO A 311 -90.12 64.84 -116.87
N GLU A 312 -90.14 65.63 -117.95
CA GLU A 312 -91.28 66.47 -118.35
C GLU A 312 -92.25 65.78 -119.32
N SER A 313 -92.05 64.49 -119.62
CA SER A 313 -92.83 63.75 -120.63
C SER A 313 -94.05 63.06 -120.03
N THR A 314 -95.24 63.62 -120.21
CA THR A 314 -96.54 63.10 -119.71
C THR A 314 -96.96 61.72 -120.23
N ASN A 315 -96.27 61.16 -121.22
CA ASN A 315 -96.54 59.83 -121.79
C ASN A 315 -95.21 59.08 -122.08
N SER A 316 -94.55 58.59 -121.03
CA SER A 316 -93.26 57.90 -121.11
C SER A 316 -93.33 56.48 -120.56
N VAL A 317 -92.65 55.52 -121.20
CA VAL A 317 -92.60 54.11 -120.74
C VAL A 317 -91.98 53.96 -119.34
N TYR A 318 -91.13 54.90 -118.93
CA TYR A 318 -90.56 54.91 -117.59
C TYR A 318 -91.60 55.24 -116.50
N HIS A 319 -92.74 55.86 -116.86
CA HIS A 319 -93.84 56.07 -115.93
C HIS A 319 -94.59 54.75 -115.62
N ASP A 320 -94.78 53.89 -116.62
CA ASP A 320 -95.33 52.55 -116.44
C ASP A 320 -94.44 51.71 -115.49
N LEU A 321 -93.11 51.79 -115.66
CA LEU A 321 -92.14 51.07 -114.82
C LEU A 321 -92.03 51.61 -113.38
N THR A 322 -92.25 52.92 -113.17
CA THR A 322 -92.32 53.48 -111.80
C THR A 322 -93.64 53.12 -111.13
N THR A 323 -94.77 53.19 -111.84
CA THR A 323 -96.07 52.74 -111.34
C THR A 323 -96.03 51.26 -110.96
N ALA A 324 -95.47 50.39 -111.81
CA ALA A 324 -95.26 48.98 -111.50
C ALA A 324 -94.31 48.74 -110.30
N SER A 325 -93.37 49.65 -110.04
CA SER A 325 -92.51 49.57 -108.85
C SER A 325 -93.27 49.90 -107.57
N THR A 326 -94.21 50.86 -107.59
CA THR A 326 -95.05 51.16 -106.41
C THR A 326 -96.01 50.02 -106.05
N TRP A 327 -96.32 49.11 -106.97
CA TRP A 327 -97.09 47.89 -106.67
C TRP A 327 -96.27 46.81 -105.94
N SER A 328 -94.94 46.86 -105.98
CA SER A 328 -94.07 45.98 -105.18
C SER A 328 -93.83 46.47 -103.75
N ASP A 329 -94.22 47.69 -103.40
CA ASP A 329 -94.06 48.27 -102.05
C ASP A 329 -95.24 47.96 -101.11
N THR A 330 -95.99 46.89 -101.37
CA THR A 330 -97.00 46.39 -100.42
C THR A 330 -96.30 45.85 -99.16
N PRO A 331 -96.61 46.34 -97.95
CA PRO A 331 -95.90 45.93 -96.75
C PRO A 331 -96.19 44.45 -96.43
N ILE A 332 -95.15 43.62 -96.50
CA ILE A 332 -95.22 42.19 -96.13
C ILE A 332 -95.74 42.10 -94.68
N PRO A 333 -96.86 41.41 -94.40
CA PRO A 333 -97.43 41.38 -93.06
C PRO A 333 -96.45 40.84 -92.02
N LEU A 334 -96.25 41.59 -90.94
CA LEU A 334 -95.30 41.29 -89.85
C LEU A 334 -95.47 39.89 -89.24
N TYR A 335 -96.65 39.28 -89.40
CA TYR A 335 -96.96 37.91 -89.00
C TYR A 335 -96.00 36.88 -89.61
N PHE A 336 -95.60 37.06 -90.89
CA PHE A 336 -94.69 36.12 -91.56
C PHE A 336 -93.26 36.16 -90.96
N LEU A 337 -92.79 37.36 -90.61
CA LEU A 337 -91.54 37.58 -89.88
C LEU A 337 -91.59 37.03 -88.44
N TYR A 338 -92.78 36.95 -87.84
CA TYR A 338 -92.97 36.33 -86.52
C TYR A 338 -92.88 34.80 -86.61
N CYS A 339 -93.58 34.17 -87.56
CA CYS A 339 -93.57 32.71 -87.75
C CYS A 339 -92.18 32.15 -88.08
N VAL A 340 -91.35 32.86 -88.86
CA VAL A 340 -89.96 32.43 -89.12
C VAL A 340 -89.11 32.52 -87.85
N LYS A 341 -89.28 33.58 -87.03
CA LYS A 341 -88.55 33.74 -85.77
C LYS A 341 -88.94 32.72 -84.69
N THR A 342 -90.19 32.31 -84.60
CA THR A 342 -90.61 31.24 -83.66
C THR A 342 -90.14 29.87 -84.14
N SER A 343 -90.39 29.53 -85.41
CA SER A 343 -90.00 28.24 -85.99
C SER A 343 -88.50 27.96 -85.85
N ILE A 344 -87.63 28.95 -86.11
CA ILE A 344 -86.18 28.82 -85.89
C ILE A 344 -85.85 28.62 -84.40
N LYS A 345 -86.47 29.37 -83.48
CA LYS A 345 -86.23 29.22 -82.03
C LYS A 345 -86.60 27.82 -81.53
N ASP A 346 -87.73 27.28 -81.96
CA ASP A 346 -88.20 25.99 -81.48
C ASP A 346 -87.47 24.81 -82.16
N TYR A 347 -87.06 24.94 -83.43
CA TYR A 347 -86.16 23.97 -84.08
C TYR A 347 -84.81 23.90 -83.36
N TRP A 348 -84.23 25.03 -82.96
CA TRP A 348 -82.99 25.07 -82.18
C TRP A 348 -83.16 24.51 -80.75
N LYS A 349 -84.30 24.76 -80.07
CA LYS A 349 -84.61 24.08 -78.79
C LYS A 349 -84.66 22.56 -78.95
N CYS A 350 -85.36 22.06 -79.95
CA CYS A 350 -85.48 20.63 -80.22
C CYS A 350 -84.15 19.99 -80.66
N LEU A 351 -83.22 20.76 -81.23
CA LEU A 351 -81.87 20.31 -81.52
C LEU A 351 -81.00 20.22 -80.26
N ILE A 352 -81.07 21.24 -79.38
CA ILE A 352 -80.32 21.27 -78.11
C ILE A 352 -80.78 20.13 -77.18
N LEU A 353 -82.09 19.90 -77.05
CA LEU A 353 -82.70 18.80 -76.30
C LEU A 353 -82.47 17.39 -76.90
N ARG A 354 -81.59 17.29 -77.91
CA ARG A 354 -81.21 16.04 -78.59
C ARG A 354 -79.69 15.89 -78.74
N ILE A 355 -78.95 16.79 -78.10
CA ILE A 355 -77.48 16.85 -78.01
C ILE A 355 -77.03 16.84 -76.53
N SER A 356 -77.93 17.22 -75.61
CA SER A 356 -77.97 16.70 -74.23
C SER A 356 -78.67 15.33 -74.19
#